data_AF-A0A0Q7M4Y5-F1
#
_entry.id   AF-A0A0Q7M4Y5-F1
#
_cell.length_a   1.000
_cell.length_b   1.000
_cell.length_c   1.000
_cell.angle_alpha   90.00
_cell.angle_beta   90.00
_cell.angle_gamma   90.00
#
_symmetry.space_group_name_H-M   'P 1'
#
loop_
_entity.id
_entity.type
_entity.pdbx_description
1 polymer ?
#
loop_
_entity_poly.entity_id
_entity_poly.type
_entity_poly.pdbx_seq_one_letter_code
_entity_poly.pdbx_strand_id
1 'polypeptide(L)'
;MSEPRFYIISDDPVVAVLLLFGLTPRAWPEFLVPLSDPIAISSIPDGAKCRGMMFSGRERSAAERAWRARRGQGGIAFIGDEDEEWITAQLTAVEHEAPAAPLVRPEPELKKMPLSQRWT
;
A
#
# COMPACT_ATOMS: atom_id res chain seq x y z
N MET A 1 -18.21 13.70 3.58
CA MET A 1 -17.74 13.50 2.18
C MET A 1 -16.96 12.20 2.19
N SER A 2 -17.18 11.31 1.22
CA SER A 2 -16.40 10.06 1.14
C SER A 2 -14.95 10.40 0.80
N GLU A 3 -13.99 9.71 1.42
CA GLU A 3 -12.57 9.89 1.09
C GLU A 3 -12.31 9.58 -0.40
N PRO A 4 -11.42 10.32 -1.07
CA PRO A 4 -11.05 10.08 -2.47
C PRO A 4 -10.36 8.72 -2.61
N ARG A 5 -10.69 7.97 -3.67
CA ARG A 5 -10.05 6.68 -3.97
C ARG A 5 -8.97 6.82 -5.04
N PHE A 6 -7.78 6.30 -4.73
CA PHE A 6 -6.60 6.31 -5.60
C PHE A 6 -6.25 4.91 -6.07
N TYR A 7 -6.29 4.70 -7.38
CA TYR A 7 -5.99 3.41 -7.99
C TYR A 7 -4.53 3.31 -8.40
N ILE A 8 -3.83 2.27 -7.94
CA ILE A 8 -2.45 1.99 -8.32
C ILE A 8 -2.43 0.77 -9.23
N ILE A 9 -2.20 0.97 -10.52
CA ILE A 9 -2.29 -0.10 -11.51
C ILE A 9 -0.89 -0.67 -11.78
N SER A 10 -0.71 -1.96 -11.53
CA SER A 10 0.59 -2.62 -11.69
C SER A 10 0.45 -4.12 -11.98
N ASP A 11 1.46 -4.69 -12.62
CA ASP A 11 1.65 -6.15 -12.68
C ASP A 11 2.16 -6.74 -11.36
N ASP A 12 2.84 -5.94 -10.53
CA ASP A 12 3.17 -6.26 -9.15
C ASP A 12 2.69 -5.14 -8.21
N PRO A 13 1.42 -5.20 -7.76
CA PRO A 13 0.83 -4.16 -6.94
C PRO A 13 1.53 -4.01 -5.59
N VAL A 14 2.10 -5.09 -5.05
CA VAL A 14 2.80 -5.05 -3.77
C VAL A 14 4.07 -4.23 -3.88
N VAL A 15 4.89 -4.54 -4.89
CA VAL A 15 6.13 -3.81 -5.14
C VAL A 15 5.85 -2.36 -5.55
N ALA A 16 4.81 -2.11 -6.37
CA ALA A 16 4.45 -0.74 -6.75
C ALA A 16 4.11 0.13 -5.54
N VAL A 17 3.25 -0.35 -4.64
CA VAL A 17 2.85 0.42 -3.45
C VAL A 17 4.02 0.60 -2.48
N LEU A 18 4.86 -0.42 -2.33
CA LEU A 18 6.09 -0.31 -1.53
C LEU A 18 7.04 0.76 -2.08
N LEU A 19 7.24 0.82 -3.40
CA LEU A 19 8.15 1.79 -4.02
C LEU A 19 7.57 3.21 -4.06
N LEU A 20 6.26 3.36 -4.23
CA LEU A 20 5.61 4.67 -4.29
C LEU A 20 5.43 5.30 -2.90
N PHE A 21 5.10 4.48 -1.89
CA PHE A 21 4.64 4.99 -0.59
C PHE A 21 5.37 4.37 0.61
N GLY A 22 6.26 3.40 0.41
CA GLY A 22 6.95 2.71 1.52
C GLY A 22 6.06 1.75 2.31
N LEU A 23 4.86 1.41 1.81
CA LEU A 23 3.87 0.65 2.57
C LEU A 23 3.91 -0.85 2.27
N THR A 24 3.81 -1.65 3.33
CA THR A 24 3.57 -3.10 3.21
C THR A 24 2.06 -3.38 3.06
N PRO A 25 1.65 -4.54 2.50
CA PRO A 25 0.23 -4.88 2.31
C PRO A 25 -0.64 -4.81 3.57
N ARG A 26 -0.06 -4.96 4.77
CA ARG A 26 -0.79 -4.87 6.04
C ARG A 26 -1.08 -3.44 6.48
N ALA A 27 -0.39 -2.47 5.89
CA ALA A 27 -0.49 -1.05 6.21
C ALA A 27 -1.17 -0.25 5.08
N TRP A 28 -1.83 -0.93 4.14
CA TRP A 28 -2.52 -0.24 3.05
C TRP A 28 -3.79 0.43 3.55
N PRO A 29 -3.92 1.76 3.37
CA PRO A 29 -5.15 2.44 3.70
C PRO A 29 -6.24 2.10 2.67
N GLU A 30 -7.51 2.12 3.09
CA GLU A 30 -8.64 1.74 2.23
C GLU A 30 -8.84 2.68 1.03
N PHE A 31 -8.36 3.93 1.12
CA PHE A 31 -8.41 4.87 0.02
C PHE A 31 -7.44 4.52 -1.12
N LEU A 32 -6.44 3.66 -0.86
CA LEU A 32 -5.45 3.24 -1.84
C LEU A 32 -5.82 1.86 -2.38
N VAL A 33 -6.18 1.79 -3.66
CA VAL A 33 -6.73 0.59 -4.31
C VAL A 33 -5.74 0.08 -5.37
N PRO A 34 -4.79 -0.78 -5.00
CA PRO A 34 -3.88 -1.37 -5.96
C PRO A 34 -4.56 -2.48 -6.77
N LEU A 35 -4.36 -2.46 -8.10
CA LEU A 35 -5.02 -3.36 -9.05
C LEU A 35 -3.99 -4.00 -10.00
N SER A 36 -4.11 -5.31 -10.17
CA SER A 36 -3.36 -6.08 -11.18
C SER A 36 -4.26 -6.92 -12.10
N ASP A 37 -5.51 -7.16 -11.71
CA ASP A 37 -6.46 -7.92 -12.50
C ASP A 37 -6.97 -7.09 -13.69
N PRO A 38 -6.82 -7.58 -14.95
CA PRO A 38 -7.33 -6.91 -16.14
C PRO A 38 -8.81 -6.55 -16.10
N ILE A 39 -9.66 -7.37 -15.48
CA ILE A 39 -11.11 -7.15 -15.43
C ILE A 39 -11.41 -5.97 -14.49
N ALA A 40 -10.81 -5.96 -13.29
CA ALA A 40 -10.89 -4.84 -12.36
C ALA A 40 -10.36 -3.54 -12.99
N ILE A 41 -9.22 -3.58 -13.68
CA ILE A 41 -8.63 -2.41 -14.37
C ILE A 41 -9.57 -1.86 -15.44
N SER A 42 -10.22 -2.73 -16.20
CA SER A 42 -11.17 -2.32 -17.25
C SER A 42 -12.44 -1.69 -16.67
N SER A 43 -12.77 -2.00 -15.42
CA SER A 43 -13.98 -1.54 -14.72
C SER A 43 -13.78 -0.25 -13.93
N ILE A 44 -12.59 0.38 -14.02
CA ILE A 44 -12.31 1.64 -13.33
C ILE A 44 -13.28 2.72 -13.83
N PRO A 45 -14.02 3.40 -12.92
CA PRO A 45 -14.99 4.42 -13.32
C PRO A 45 -14.32 5.69 -13.85
N ASP A 46 -15.06 6.47 -14.62
CA ASP A 46 -14.60 7.81 -15.03
C ASP A 46 -14.48 8.74 -13.82
N GLY A 47 -13.55 9.68 -13.90
CA GLY A 47 -13.16 10.58 -12.81
C GLY A 47 -12.27 9.93 -11.75
N ALA A 48 -12.01 8.61 -11.81
CA ALA A 48 -11.12 7.93 -10.90
C ALA A 48 -9.68 8.47 -11.00
N LYS A 49 -9.04 8.64 -9.85
CA LYS A 49 -7.64 9.06 -9.73
C LYS A 49 -6.74 7.84 -9.84
N CYS A 50 -5.83 7.82 -10.81
CA CYS A 50 -5.07 6.62 -11.15
C CYS A 50 -3.58 6.91 -11.40
N ARG A 51 -2.73 5.95 -11.02
CA ARG A 51 -1.31 5.91 -11.39
C ARG A 51 -0.91 4.52 -11.84
N GLY A 52 -0.27 4.42 -12.99
CA GLY A 52 0.27 3.16 -13.50
C GLY A 52 1.77 3.03 -13.17
N MET A 53 2.18 1.89 -12.64
CA MET A 53 3.58 1.54 -12.42
C MET A 53 3.79 0.08 -12.86
N MET A 54 4.58 -0.14 -13.89
CA MET A 54 4.75 -1.46 -14.51
C MET A 54 6.19 -1.91 -14.39
N PHE A 55 6.39 -3.19 -14.14
CA PHE A 55 7.71 -3.84 -14.08
C PHE A 55 7.93 -4.80 -15.25
N SER A 56 6.86 -5.18 -15.95
CA SER A 56 6.92 -5.97 -17.17
C SER A 56 7.76 -5.26 -18.25
N GLY A 57 8.78 -5.97 -18.74
CA GLY A 57 9.71 -5.49 -19.76
C GLY A 57 9.13 -5.57 -21.17
N ARG A 58 9.82 -6.29 -22.07
CA ARG A 58 9.39 -6.41 -23.48
C ARG A 58 8.05 -7.12 -23.65
N GLU A 59 7.79 -8.13 -22.82
CA GLU A 59 6.49 -8.80 -22.78
C GLU A 59 5.57 -8.08 -21.81
N ARG A 60 4.63 -7.31 -22.37
CA ARG A 60 3.68 -6.52 -21.59
C ARG A 60 2.73 -7.44 -20.84
N SER A 61 2.60 -7.23 -19.54
CA SER A 61 1.67 -7.98 -18.70
C SER A 61 0.21 -7.79 -19.15
N ALA A 62 -0.68 -8.67 -18.70
CA ALA A 62 -2.11 -8.51 -18.94
C ALA A 62 -2.64 -7.22 -18.28
N ALA A 63 -2.13 -6.89 -17.08
CA ALA A 63 -2.43 -5.65 -16.36
C ALA A 63 -2.03 -4.41 -17.19
N GLU A 64 -0.83 -4.40 -17.76
CA GLU A 64 -0.34 -3.28 -18.56
C GLU A 64 -1.14 -3.09 -19.85
N ARG A 65 -1.53 -4.19 -20.50
CA ARG A 65 -2.39 -4.15 -21.69
C ARG A 65 -3.78 -3.59 -21.35
N ALA A 66 -4.39 -4.09 -20.27
CA ALA A 66 -5.69 -3.61 -19.80
C ALA A 66 -5.64 -2.12 -19.42
N TRP A 67 -4.58 -1.71 -18.72
CA TRP A 67 -4.37 -0.32 -18.33
C TRP A 67 -4.27 0.61 -19.54
N ARG A 68 -3.46 0.23 -20.54
CA ARG A 68 -3.34 1.03 -21.78
C ARG A 68 -4.67 1.12 -22.52
N ALA A 69 -5.43 0.02 -22.60
CA ALA A 69 -6.74 0.02 -23.23
C ALA A 69 -7.71 0.95 -22.49
N ARG A 70 -7.81 0.82 -21.16
CA ARG A 70 -8.68 1.66 -20.32
C ARG A 70 -8.30 3.14 -20.40
N ARG A 71 -7.00 3.45 -20.34
CA ARG A 71 -6.49 4.82 -20.49
C ARG A 71 -6.79 5.40 -21.87
N GLY A 72 -6.74 4.58 -22.91
CA GLY A 72 -7.08 4.97 -24.28
C GLY A 72 -8.55 5.36 -24.47
N GLN A 73 -9.46 4.93 -23.58
CA GLN A 73 -10.87 5.32 -23.60
C GLN A 73 -11.11 6.73 -23.02
N GLY A 74 -10.13 7.32 -22.34
CA GLY A 74 -10.27 8.61 -21.66
C GLY A 74 -11.00 8.51 -20.33
N GLY A 75 -11.39 9.66 -19.76
CA GLY A 75 -12.18 9.71 -18.52
C GLY A 75 -11.42 9.43 -17.22
N ILE A 76 -10.14 9.04 -17.29
CA ILE A 76 -9.30 8.83 -16.10
C ILE A 76 -8.62 10.15 -15.70
N ALA A 77 -8.63 10.45 -14.40
CA ALA A 77 -7.83 11.52 -13.82
C ALA A 77 -6.49 10.96 -13.34
N PHE A 78 -5.38 11.59 -13.71
CA PHE A 78 -4.09 11.23 -13.14
C PHE A 78 -3.96 11.81 -11.73
N ILE A 79 -3.22 11.09 -10.88
CA ILE A 79 -2.76 11.61 -9.59
C ILE A 79 -1.78 12.76 -9.90
N GLY A 80 -2.13 13.97 -9.48
CA GLY A 80 -1.28 15.16 -9.59
C GLY A 80 -0.68 15.56 -8.24
N ASP A 81 0.08 16.65 -8.22
CA ASP A 81 0.85 17.08 -7.04
C ASP A 81 -0.04 17.29 -5.78
N GLU A 82 -1.19 17.94 -5.92
CA GLU A 82 -2.14 18.12 -4.80
C GLU A 82 -2.67 16.79 -4.25
N ASP A 83 -2.87 15.80 -5.12
CA ASP A 83 -3.29 14.47 -4.71
C ASP A 83 -2.14 13.75 -3.96
N GLU A 84 -0.90 13.90 -4.42
CA GLU A 84 0.29 13.35 -3.76
C GLU A 84 0.53 13.95 -2.38
N GLU A 85 0.36 15.27 -2.25
CA GLU A 85 0.44 15.99 -0.97
C GLU A 85 -0.63 15.47 0.00
N TRP A 86 -1.88 15.30 -0.48
CA TRP A 86 -2.96 14.75 0.33
C TRP A 86 -2.67 13.32 0.77
N ILE A 87 -2.24 12.44 -0.14
CA ILE A 87 -1.89 11.05 0.19
C ILE A 87 -0.79 11.03 1.24
N THR A 88 0.26 11.81 1.05
CA THR A 88 1.40 11.89 1.99
C THR A 88 0.94 12.33 3.38
N ALA A 89 0.11 13.38 3.46
CA ALA A 89 -0.43 13.88 4.72
C ALA A 89 -1.27 12.82 5.46
N GLN A 90 -2.09 12.04 4.73
CA GLN A 90 -2.85 10.95 5.32
C GLN A 90 -1.96 9.83 5.84
N LEU A 91 -0.91 9.45 5.09
CA LEU A 91 0.01 8.39 5.52
C LEU A 91 0.78 8.79 6.80
N THR A 92 1.22 10.04 6.91
CA THR A 92 1.89 10.53 8.14
C THR A 92 0.94 10.55 9.34
N ALA A 93 -0.34 10.86 9.15
CA ALA A 93 -1.32 10.83 10.23
C ALA A 93 -1.52 9.42 10.80
N VAL A 94 -1.54 8.40 9.94
CA VAL A 94 -1.68 6.99 10.35
C VAL A 94 -0.48 6.51 11.17
N GLU A 95 0.74 6.94 10.82
CA GLU A 95 1.95 6.59 11.60
C GLU A 95 1.92 7.16 13.02
N HIS A 96 1.33 8.35 13.21
CA HIS A 96 1.27 9.02 14.50
C HIS A 96 0.20 8.47 15.45
N GLU A 97 -0.85 7.83 14.94
CA GLU A 97 -1.91 7.24 15.76
C GLU A 97 -1.58 5.87 16.34
N ALA A 98 -0.54 5.18 15.86
CA ALA A 98 -0.07 3.96 16.48
C ALA A 98 0.63 4.29 17.80
N PRO A 99 0.04 4.00 18.98
CA PRO A 99 0.77 4.19 20.23
C PRO A 99 1.98 3.27 20.18
N ALA A 100 3.18 3.85 20.34
CA ALA A 100 4.39 3.10 20.54
C ALA A 100 4.19 2.21 21.78
N ALA A 101 3.76 0.97 21.58
CA ALA A 101 3.62 0.02 22.66
C ALA A 101 5.00 -0.09 23.31
N PRO A 102 5.16 0.22 24.61
CA PRO A 102 6.44 0.04 25.26
C PRO A 102 6.82 -1.43 25.09
N LEU A 103 7.98 -1.67 24.47
CA LEU A 103 8.60 -2.98 24.41
C LEU A 103 8.96 -3.39 25.84
N VAL A 104 7.98 -3.92 26.58
CA VAL A 104 8.22 -4.58 27.86
C VAL A 104 8.99 -5.85 27.53
N ARG A 105 10.32 -5.76 27.57
CA ARG A 105 11.15 -6.96 27.61
C ARG A 105 10.75 -7.72 28.88
N PRO A 106 10.22 -8.94 28.79
CA PRO A 106 10.02 -9.73 29.99
C PRO A 106 11.40 -9.90 30.65
N GLU A 107 11.56 -9.41 31.88
CA GLU A 107 12.74 -9.72 32.66
C GLU A 107 12.84 -11.24 32.79
N PRO A 108 14.00 -11.85 32.49
CA PRO A 108 14.16 -13.28 32.65
C PRO A 108 13.93 -13.65 34.12
N GLU A 109 12.94 -14.52 34.37
CA GLU A 109 12.52 -15.00 35.71
C GLU A 109 13.64 -15.67 36.53
N LEU A 110 14.80 -15.91 35.91
CA LEU A 110 15.99 -16.48 36.52
C LEU A 110 16.49 -15.71 37.76
N LYS A 111 16.16 -14.42 37.90
CA LYS A 111 16.52 -13.63 39.11
C LYS A 111 15.67 -13.95 40.35
N LYS A 112 14.52 -14.63 40.21
CA LYS A 112 13.62 -14.95 41.34
C LYS A 112 13.77 -16.37 41.89
N MET A 113 14.59 -17.22 41.26
CA MET A 113 14.83 -18.57 41.78
C MET A 113 15.87 -18.56 42.90
N PRO A 114 15.59 -19.18 44.06
CA PRO A 114 16.61 -19.46 45.06
C PRO A 114 17.72 -20.33 44.45
N LEU A 115 18.98 -20.04 44.82
CA LEU A 115 20.19 -20.66 44.24
C LEU A 115 20.21 -22.20 44.24
N SER A 116 19.41 -22.84 45.10
CA SER A 116 19.32 -24.29 45.27
C SER A 116 18.68 -25.04 44.10
N GLN A 117 18.04 -24.36 43.13
CA GLN A 117 17.41 -25.01 41.97
C GLN A 117 18.08 -24.69 40.63
N ARG A 118 19.26 -24.08 40.62
CA ARG A 118 19.93 -23.68 39.36
C ARG A 118 20.75 -24.78 38.68
N TRP A 119 20.90 -25.93 39.33
CA TRP A 119 21.61 -27.09 38.79
C TRP A 119 20.87 -28.36 39.19
N THR A 120 20.10 -28.92 38.27
CA THR A 120 19.67 -30.32 38.27
C THR A 120 19.70 -30.80 36.84
#